data_AF-A0A368KLG8-F1
#
_entry.id   AF-A0A368KLG8-F1
#
_cell.length_a   1.000
_cell.length_b   1.000
_cell.length_c   1.000
_cell.angle_alpha   90.00
_cell.angle_beta   90.00
_cell.angle_gamma   90.00
#
_symmetry.space_group_name_H-M   'P 1'
#
loop_
_entity.id
_entity.type
_entity.pdbx_description
1 polymer ?
#
loop_
_entity_poly.entity_id
_entity_poly.type
_entity_poly.pdbx_seq_one_letter_code
_entity_poly.pdbx_strand_id
1 'polypeptide(L)'
;MVRWSIPLLLVVFASVLAFGCSDSIFSHKVCCAGPPAELVSSEKQLHKRMAQIIQGLRAYHEEFGTLPPAYTTDENGQPLTSWRVLILPQMGFQAIYDQYDQSQPWDSPANQAWANQTPAPYQDPLYTDGEPGWTTFVGIVGAGLPLGANGSAGRSLWSDSLTNGALLVEDLAQPVIWSQPVDRSPDEILARESLRCEKAPYLNVGLADEKVWQFTDATRHTLEQLLRPEDNSTPENTVEHP
;
A
#
# COMPACT_ATOMS: atom_id res chain seq x y z
N MET A 1 75.09 67.58 -2.36
CA MET A 1 75.84 66.79 -3.35
C MET A 1 75.95 65.36 -2.85
N VAL A 2 75.56 64.38 -3.69
CA VAL A 2 76.03 62.97 -3.72
C VAL A 2 75.57 62.08 -2.54
N ARG A 3 74.54 61.21 -2.69
CA ARG A 3 74.53 59.81 -3.21
C ARG A 3 75.54 58.88 -2.50
N TRP A 4 75.08 58.02 -1.59
CA TRP A 4 74.76 56.58 -1.79
C TRP A 4 75.85 55.64 -1.25
N SER A 5 75.44 54.69 -0.40
CA SER A 5 75.84 53.28 -0.44
C SER A 5 74.79 52.43 0.29
N ILE A 6 74.39 51.33 -0.37
CA ILE A 6 73.34 50.34 -0.02
C ILE A 6 73.96 49.25 0.89
N PRO A 7 73.18 48.50 1.70
CA PRO A 7 72.67 47.16 1.29
C PRO A 7 71.24 46.88 1.84
N LEU A 8 70.25 46.35 1.12
CA LEU A 8 70.03 44.98 0.60
C LEU A 8 69.94 43.87 1.67
N LEU A 9 68.70 43.60 2.14
CA LEU A 9 68.16 42.32 2.65
C LEU A 9 66.63 42.53 2.87
N LEU A 10 65.76 42.12 1.94
CA LEU A 10 65.14 40.80 1.77
C LEU A 10 63.86 40.57 2.63
N VAL A 11 62.87 39.97 1.95
CA VAL A 11 61.64 39.32 2.46
C VAL A 11 60.46 40.26 2.73
N VAL A 12 59.64 40.59 1.71
CA VAL A 12 58.41 39.86 1.31
C VAL A 12 57.41 39.69 2.45
N PHE A 13 56.37 40.53 2.51
CA PHE A 13 55.01 40.11 2.81
C PHE A 13 54.03 41.11 2.16
N ALA A 14 53.24 40.60 1.22
CA ALA A 14 52.31 41.36 0.41
C ALA A 14 51.08 41.79 1.23
N SER A 15 50.80 43.09 1.16
CA SER A 15 49.49 43.72 0.95
C SER A 15 48.26 43.14 1.65
N VAL A 16 47.85 43.84 2.71
CA VAL A 16 46.47 43.87 3.23
C VAL A 16 45.60 44.77 2.32
N LEU A 17 44.31 44.45 2.25
CA LEU A 17 43.14 45.27 1.85
C LEU A 17 42.51 45.00 0.48
N ALA A 18 41.65 43.97 0.45
CA ALA A 18 40.37 44.01 -0.27
C ALA A 18 39.34 43.19 0.50
N PHE A 19 38.87 43.71 1.65
CA PHE A 19 37.60 43.28 2.24
C PHE A 19 36.46 43.83 1.38
N GLY A 20 36.20 43.14 0.27
CA GLY A 20 34.91 43.21 -0.44
C GLY A 20 34.11 42.01 0.02
N CYS A 21 33.01 42.25 0.73
CA CYS A 21 32.08 41.23 1.21
C CYS A 21 31.69 40.26 0.07
N SER A 22 32.30 39.08 0.06
CA SER A 22 31.67 37.93 -0.57
C SER A 22 30.73 37.37 0.48
N ASP A 23 29.52 37.94 0.51
CA ASP A 23 28.38 37.28 1.13
C ASP A 23 28.24 35.92 0.44
N SER A 24 28.85 34.91 1.05
CA SER A 24 28.50 33.52 0.82
C SER A 24 27.09 33.37 1.39
N ILE A 25 26.11 33.83 0.62
CA ILE A 25 24.73 33.43 0.76
C ILE A 25 24.74 31.95 0.40
N PHE A 26 25.02 31.11 1.41
CA PHE A 26 24.54 29.75 1.45
C PHE A 26 23.03 29.88 1.47
N SER A 27 22.45 30.10 0.29
CA SER A 27 21.01 30.15 0.11
C SER A 27 20.55 28.75 0.39
N HIS A 28 20.03 28.55 1.61
CA HIS A 28 19.17 27.43 1.96
C HIS A 28 17.96 27.45 1.01
N LYS A 29 18.15 27.00 -0.23
CA LYS A 29 17.07 26.50 -1.07
C LYS A 29 16.73 25.08 -0.62
N VAL A 30 16.30 24.96 0.63
CA VAL A 30 15.33 23.92 0.99
C VAL A 30 13.98 24.53 0.63
N CYS A 31 13.71 24.61 -0.67
CA CYS A 31 12.40 24.98 -1.18
C CYS A 31 11.87 23.74 -1.88
N CYS A 32 11.06 22.97 -1.16
CA CYS A 32 10.04 22.08 -1.70
C CYS A 32 10.47 21.26 -2.93
N ALA A 33 11.56 20.50 -2.84
CA ALA A 33 11.78 19.44 -3.81
C ALA A 33 10.69 18.39 -3.54
N GLY A 34 9.61 18.45 -4.33
CA GLY A 34 8.60 17.40 -4.34
C GLY A 34 9.23 16.04 -4.67
N PRO A 35 8.49 14.93 -4.47
CA PRO A 35 9.00 13.61 -4.80
C PRO A 35 9.50 13.55 -6.25
N PRO A 36 10.52 12.72 -6.55
CA PRO A 36 10.99 12.51 -7.92
C PRO A 36 9.84 12.12 -8.86
N ALA A 37 9.88 12.55 -10.12
CA ALA A 37 8.81 12.29 -11.09
C ALA A 37 8.50 10.79 -11.30
N GLU A 38 9.51 9.93 -11.12
CA GLU A 38 9.38 8.46 -11.17
C GLU A 38 8.55 7.90 -10.01
N LEU A 39 8.68 8.47 -8.81
CA LEU A 39 7.86 8.06 -7.66
C LEU A 39 6.40 8.48 -7.88
N VAL A 40 6.17 9.68 -8.40
CA VAL A 40 4.82 10.18 -8.73
C VAL A 40 4.13 9.31 -9.80
N SER A 41 4.87 8.89 -10.82
CA SER A 41 4.31 8.04 -11.88
C SER A 41 4.02 6.61 -11.41
N SER A 42 4.85 6.08 -10.52
CA SER A 42 4.68 4.75 -9.91
C SER A 42 3.49 4.75 -8.95
N GLU A 43 3.35 5.77 -8.12
CA GLU A 43 2.20 5.97 -7.22
C GLU A 43 0.88 6.09 -7.99
N LYS A 44 0.86 6.84 -9.09
CA LYS A 44 -0.33 6.91 -9.95
C LYS A 44 -0.70 5.55 -10.54
N GLN A 45 0.29 4.75 -10.93
CA GLN A 45 0.06 3.40 -11.44
C GLN A 45 -0.42 2.48 -10.32
N LEU A 46 0.15 2.56 -9.12
CA LEU A 46 -0.26 1.84 -7.92
C LEU A 46 -1.75 2.07 -7.65
N HIS A 47 -2.19 3.33 -7.56
CA HIS A 47 -3.60 3.65 -7.31
C HIS A 47 -4.52 3.07 -8.38
N LYS A 48 -4.07 3.07 -9.65
CA LYS A 48 -4.80 2.42 -10.75
C LYS A 48 -4.90 0.90 -10.55
N ARG A 49 -3.84 0.23 -10.10
CA ARG A 49 -3.85 -1.20 -9.79
C ARG A 49 -4.83 -1.53 -8.66
N MET A 50 -4.77 -0.79 -7.56
CA MET A 50 -5.70 -0.96 -6.44
C MET A 50 -7.16 -0.75 -6.87
N ALA A 51 -7.44 0.30 -7.64
CA ALA A 51 -8.77 0.54 -8.19
C ALA A 51 -9.25 -0.60 -9.10
N GLN A 52 -8.38 -1.15 -9.95
CA GLN A 52 -8.71 -2.32 -10.78
C GLN A 52 -9.07 -3.55 -9.94
N ILE A 53 -8.35 -3.81 -8.85
CA ILE A 53 -8.65 -4.91 -7.93
C ILE A 53 -10.00 -4.70 -7.25
N ILE A 54 -10.28 -3.49 -6.76
CA ILE A 54 -11.56 -3.14 -6.13
C ILE A 54 -12.72 -3.26 -7.13
N GLN A 55 -12.50 -2.84 -8.38
CA GLN A 55 -13.48 -3.02 -9.46
C GLN A 55 -13.76 -4.50 -9.72
N GLY A 56 -12.74 -5.37 -9.71
CA GLY A 56 -12.90 -6.81 -9.81
C GLY A 56 -13.71 -7.40 -8.64
N LEU A 57 -13.44 -6.95 -7.42
CA LEU A 57 -14.22 -7.31 -6.24
C LEU A 57 -15.68 -6.88 -6.33
N ARG A 58 -15.95 -5.65 -6.83
CA ARG A 58 -17.32 -5.18 -7.05
C ARG A 58 -18.04 -6.01 -8.12
N ALA A 59 -17.39 -6.27 -9.25
CA ALA A 59 -17.96 -7.10 -10.31
C ALA A 59 -18.26 -8.52 -9.83
N TYR A 60 -17.41 -9.10 -8.96
CA TYR A 60 -17.69 -10.38 -8.32
C TYR A 60 -18.94 -10.29 -7.42
N HIS A 61 -19.07 -9.22 -6.64
CA HIS A 61 -20.26 -8.99 -5.82
C HIS A 61 -21.53 -8.80 -6.66
N GLU A 62 -21.46 -8.09 -7.78
CA GLU A 62 -22.59 -7.92 -8.71
C GLU A 62 -23.03 -9.27 -9.31
N GLU A 63 -22.10 -10.16 -9.60
CA GLU A 63 -22.37 -11.48 -10.18
C GLU A 63 -22.87 -12.50 -9.14
N PHE A 64 -22.27 -12.56 -7.96
CA PHE A 64 -22.51 -13.60 -6.95
C PHE A 64 -23.33 -13.13 -5.73
N GLY A 65 -23.62 -11.83 -5.63
CA GLY A 65 -24.37 -11.22 -4.52
C GLY A 65 -23.59 -11.12 -3.20
N THR A 66 -22.31 -11.48 -3.19
CA THR A 66 -21.39 -11.43 -2.06
C THR A 66 -19.97 -11.19 -2.56
N LEU A 67 -19.10 -10.68 -1.69
CA LEU A 67 -17.67 -10.71 -1.95
C LEU A 67 -17.11 -12.14 -1.89
N PRO A 68 -15.94 -12.41 -2.53
CA PRO A 68 -15.31 -13.69 -2.40
C PRO A 68 -14.88 -13.93 -0.94
N PRO A 69 -14.87 -15.18 -0.46
CA PRO A 69 -14.23 -15.49 0.81
C PRO A 69 -12.74 -15.17 0.72
N ALA A 70 -12.08 -14.84 1.84
CA ALA A 70 -10.63 -14.61 1.89
C ALA A 70 -9.81 -15.72 1.21
N TYR A 71 -10.27 -16.96 1.35
CA TYR A 71 -9.69 -18.14 0.71
C TYR A 71 -10.74 -19.23 0.50
N THR A 72 -10.47 -20.13 -0.44
CA THR A 72 -11.21 -21.39 -0.60
C THR A 72 -10.62 -22.47 0.31
N THR A 73 -11.41 -23.50 0.62
CA THR A 73 -10.97 -24.64 1.43
C THR A 73 -11.29 -25.97 0.78
N ASP A 74 -10.53 -27.00 1.14
CA ASP A 74 -10.89 -28.39 0.85
C ASP A 74 -12.04 -28.89 1.77
N GLU A 75 -12.41 -30.16 1.62
CA GLU A 75 -13.43 -30.83 2.45
C GLU A 75 -13.06 -30.88 3.94
N ASN A 76 -11.77 -30.76 4.28
CA ASN A 76 -11.26 -30.78 5.66
C ASN A 76 -11.10 -29.36 6.24
N GLY A 77 -11.44 -28.31 5.48
CA GLY A 77 -11.28 -26.92 5.88
C GLY A 77 -9.85 -26.39 5.72
N GLN A 78 -8.95 -27.09 5.02
CA GLN A 78 -7.61 -26.60 4.73
C GLN A 78 -7.65 -25.51 3.66
N PRO A 79 -7.03 -24.33 3.88
CA PRO A 79 -6.96 -23.28 2.87
C PRO A 79 -6.27 -23.74 1.58
N LEU A 80 -6.92 -23.53 0.44
CA LEU A 80 -6.40 -23.89 -0.87
C LEU A 80 -5.78 -22.67 -1.57
N THR A 81 -6.60 -21.67 -1.91
CA THR A 81 -6.14 -20.49 -2.65
C THR A 81 -6.81 -19.20 -2.21
N SER A 82 -6.16 -18.07 -2.49
CA SER A 82 -6.62 -16.72 -2.16
C SER A 82 -7.84 -16.28 -2.98
N TRP A 83 -8.65 -15.39 -2.39
CA TRP A 83 -9.66 -14.57 -3.08
C TRP A 83 -9.15 -13.91 -4.37
N ARG A 84 -7.85 -13.61 -4.45
CA ARG A 84 -7.21 -13.03 -5.64
C ARG A 84 -7.33 -13.92 -6.88
N VAL A 85 -7.40 -15.24 -6.72
CA VAL A 85 -7.69 -16.16 -7.85
C VAL A 85 -9.15 -16.00 -8.29
N LEU A 86 -10.08 -15.90 -7.34
CA LEU A 86 -11.52 -15.91 -7.61
C LEU A 86 -12.01 -14.73 -8.44
N ILE A 87 -11.32 -13.58 -8.38
CA ILE A 87 -11.70 -12.37 -9.11
C ILE A 87 -10.99 -12.17 -10.46
N LEU A 88 -10.10 -13.10 -10.84
CA LEU A 88 -9.38 -13.02 -12.12
C LEU A 88 -10.32 -12.90 -13.33
N PRO A 89 -11.44 -13.65 -13.43
CA PRO A 89 -12.40 -13.51 -14.53
C PRO A 89 -12.91 -12.08 -14.70
N GLN A 90 -13.31 -11.44 -13.60
CA GLN A 90 -13.86 -10.08 -13.59
C GLN A 90 -12.82 -9.01 -13.97
N MET A 91 -11.54 -9.32 -13.85
CA MET A 91 -10.44 -8.46 -14.29
C MET A 91 -9.92 -8.78 -15.70
N GLY A 92 -10.54 -9.73 -16.42
CA GLY A 92 -10.17 -10.13 -17.77
C GLY A 92 -9.06 -11.19 -17.86
N PHE A 93 -8.78 -11.90 -16.76
CA PHE A 93 -7.73 -12.93 -16.66
C PHE A 93 -8.31 -14.35 -16.66
N GLN A 94 -9.36 -14.59 -17.44
CA GLN A 94 -10.02 -15.90 -17.56
C GLN A 94 -9.03 -17.02 -17.92
N ALA A 95 -8.08 -16.77 -18.82
CA ALA A 95 -7.12 -17.77 -19.25
C ALA A 95 -6.22 -18.29 -18.10
N ILE A 96 -5.89 -17.44 -17.12
CA ILE A 96 -5.14 -17.87 -15.93
C ILE A 96 -6.08 -18.65 -15.00
N TYR A 97 -7.29 -18.12 -14.79
CA TYR A 97 -8.30 -18.76 -13.95
C TYR A 97 -8.64 -20.19 -14.39
N ASP A 98 -8.81 -20.41 -15.69
CA ASP A 98 -9.14 -21.73 -16.28
C ASP A 98 -8.02 -22.76 -16.14
N GLN A 99 -6.77 -22.30 -16.10
CA GLN A 99 -5.59 -23.16 -16.01
C GLN A 99 -5.11 -23.37 -14.57
N TYR A 100 -5.63 -22.60 -13.61
CA TYR A 100 -5.30 -22.72 -12.21
C TYR A 100 -6.18 -23.79 -11.56
N ASP A 101 -5.57 -24.80 -10.94
CA ASP A 101 -6.30 -25.90 -10.30
C ASP A 101 -6.80 -25.46 -8.91
N GLN A 102 -8.05 -24.99 -8.87
CA GLN A 102 -8.71 -24.51 -7.66
C GLN A 102 -9.00 -25.61 -6.64
N SER A 103 -8.86 -26.89 -7.01
CA SER A 103 -9.00 -28.03 -6.09
C SER A 103 -7.73 -28.34 -5.32
N GLN A 104 -6.61 -27.71 -5.69
CA GLN A 104 -5.29 -27.93 -5.09
C GLN A 104 -4.81 -26.70 -4.33
N PRO A 105 -3.95 -26.88 -3.31
CA PRO A 105 -3.28 -25.77 -2.65
C PRO A 105 -2.51 -24.88 -3.61
N TRP A 106 -2.34 -23.63 -3.22
CA TRP A 106 -1.63 -22.61 -3.98
C TRP A 106 -0.16 -22.95 -4.26
N ASP A 107 0.47 -23.73 -3.38
CA ASP A 107 1.85 -24.20 -3.44
C ASP A 107 1.98 -25.62 -4.02
N SER A 108 0.89 -26.20 -4.52
CA SER A 108 0.93 -27.51 -5.18
C SER A 108 1.79 -27.49 -6.45
N PRO A 109 2.37 -28.63 -6.86
CA PRO A 109 3.12 -28.72 -8.12
C PRO A 109 2.32 -28.28 -9.35
N ALA A 110 0.98 -28.46 -9.33
CA ALA A 110 0.10 -28.04 -10.41
C ALA A 110 -0.04 -26.50 -10.51
N ASN A 111 -0.05 -25.81 -9.37
CA ASN A 111 -0.27 -24.36 -9.29
C ASN A 111 1.03 -23.54 -9.25
N GLN A 112 2.18 -24.18 -8.96
CA GLN A 112 3.46 -23.50 -8.81
C GLN A 112 3.87 -22.66 -10.03
N ALA A 113 3.57 -23.14 -11.25
CA ALA A 113 3.88 -22.41 -12.49
C ALA A 113 3.13 -21.06 -12.60
N TRP A 114 1.90 -21.00 -12.07
CA TRP A 114 1.08 -19.79 -12.02
C TRP A 114 1.41 -18.91 -10.83
N ALA A 115 1.72 -19.53 -9.68
CA ALA A 115 2.16 -18.83 -8.49
C ALA A 115 3.42 -17.99 -8.75
N ASN A 116 4.31 -18.43 -9.64
CA ASN A 116 5.56 -17.75 -10.00
C ASN A 116 5.42 -16.63 -11.05
N GLN A 117 4.19 -16.30 -11.48
CA GLN A 117 3.94 -15.21 -12.43
C GLN A 117 2.90 -14.27 -11.84
N THR A 118 3.27 -13.03 -11.55
CA THR A 118 2.32 -12.04 -10.99
C THR A 118 1.42 -11.51 -12.11
N PRO A 119 0.09 -11.71 -12.05
CA PRO A 119 -0.85 -11.09 -12.97
C PRO A 119 -0.72 -9.56 -12.92
N ALA A 120 -0.88 -8.89 -14.08
CA ALA A 120 -0.65 -7.45 -14.18
C ALA A 120 -1.41 -6.57 -13.16
N PRO A 121 -2.66 -6.87 -12.74
CA PRO A 121 -3.34 -6.11 -11.69
C PRO A 121 -2.65 -6.20 -10.33
N TYR A 122 -1.93 -7.30 -10.07
CA TYR A 122 -1.25 -7.55 -8.80
C TYR A 122 0.21 -7.11 -8.78
N GLN A 123 0.72 -6.59 -9.91
CA GLN A 123 2.06 -6.03 -9.99
C GLN A 123 2.06 -4.63 -9.38
N ASP A 124 2.72 -4.52 -8.23
CA ASP A 124 2.92 -3.26 -7.53
C ASP A 124 4.11 -2.47 -8.15
N PRO A 125 3.88 -1.27 -8.72
CA PRO A 125 4.93 -0.43 -9.27
C PRO A 125 5.98 0.07 -8.26
N LEU A 126 5.67 0.08 -6.96
CA LEU A 126 6.62 0.44 -5.90
C LEU A 126 7.44 -0.77 -5.41
N TYR A 127 7.06 -2.00 -5.77
CA TYR A 127 7.76 -3.23 -5.41
C TYR A 127 8.67 -3.71 -6.55
N THR A 128 9.75 -2.95 -6.81
CA THR A 128 10.61 -3.12 -8.00
C THR A 128 11.72 -4.18 -7.87
N ASP A 129 12.04 -4.59 -6.65
CA ASP A 129 13.08 -5.56 -6.27
C ASP A 129 12.49 -6.92 -5.87
N GLY A 130 11.19 -7.12 -6.12
CA GLY A 130 10.45 -8.34 -5.78
C GLY A 130 10.70 -9.51 -6.71
N GLU A 131 10.59 -10.72 -6.15
CA GLU A 131 10.56 -11.93 -6.95
C GLU A 131 9.25 -12.03 -7.75
N PRO A 132 9.27 -12.61 -8.97
CA PRO A 132 8.04 -12.90 -9.72
C PRO A 132 7.09 -13.77 -8.90
N GLY A 133 5.79 -13.52 -9.02
CA GLY A 133 4.75 -14.22 -8.27
C GLY A 133 4.31 -13.52 -6.99
N TRP A 134 5.07 -12.52 -6.54
CA TRP A 134 4.74 -11.78 -5.33
C TRP A 134 3.84 -10.57 -5.61
N THR A 135 3.09 -10.18 -4.59
CA THR A 135 2.26 -8.97 -4.55
C THR A 135 2.28 -8.38 -3.14
N THR A 136 2.13 -7.06 -3.07
CA THR A 136 1.97 -6.31 -1.82
C THR A 136 0.49 -6.04 -1.53
N PHE A 137 -0.40 -6.26 -2.49
CA PHE A 137 -1.82 -6.00 -2.35
C PHE A 137 -2.47 -7.09 -1.52
N VAL A 138 -2.79 -6.80 -0.26
CA VAL A 138 -3.41 -7.74 0.68
C VAL A 138 -4.76 -7.27 1.15
N GLY A 139 -5.70 -8.22 1.25
CA GLY A 139 -7.05 -7.96 1.73
C GLY A 139 -7.05 -7.61 3.21
N ILE A 140 -8.04 -6.84 3.63
CA ILE A 140 -8.32 -6.58 5.03
C ILE A 140 -9.42 -7.56 5.47
N VAL A 141 -9.04 -8.54 6.26
CA VAL A 141 -9.86 -9.72 6.61
C VAL A 141 -10.11 -9.80 8.11
N GLY A 142 -11.26 -10.33 8.50
CA GLY A 142 -11.63 -10.46 9.91
C GLY A 142 -13.11 -10.77 10.08
N ALA A 143 -13.50 -11.11 11.31
CA ALA A 143 -14.91 -11.29 11.64
C ALA A 143 -15.65 -9.95 11.44
N GLY A 144 -16.80 -9.99 10.74
CA GLY A 144 -17.59 -8.79 10.46
C GLY A 144 -17.02 -7.87 9.36
N LEU A 145 -15.92 -8.24 8.71
CA LEU A 145 -15.35 -7.47 7.59
C LEU A 145 -15.80 -8.02 6.22
N PRO A 146 -15.76 -7.18 5.16
CA PRO A 146 -16.32 -7.57 3.86
C PRO A 146 -15.66 -8.80 3.22
N LEU A 147 -14.34 -8.97 3.37
CA LEU A 147 -13.58 -10.14 2.90
C LEU A 147 -13.47 -11.26 3.95
N GLY A 148 -14.30 -11.27 5.00
CA GLY A 148 -14.28 -12.29 6.05
C GLY A 148 -14.86 -13.64 5.62
N ALA A 149 -14.48 -14.70 6.34
CA ALA A 149 -14.90 -16.09 6.08
C ALA A 149 -16.43 -16.30 6.03
N ASN A 150 -17.21 -15.44 6.70
CA ASN A 150 -18.67 -15.58 6.77
C ASN A 150 -19.44 -14.72 5.75
N GLY A 151 -18.76 -13.94 4.88
CA GLY A 151 -19.32 -13.22 3.72
C GLY A 151 -20.46 -12.21 3.99
N SER A 152 -21.03 -12.17 5.20
CA SER A 152 -22.26 -11.46 5.53
C SER A 152 -22.09 -9.94 5.47
N ALA A 153 -20.94 -9.43 5.91
CA ALA A 153 -20.62 -8.01 5.88
C ALA A 153 -20.37 -7.47 4.46
N GLY A 154 -19.98 -8.35 3.52
CA GLY A 154 -19.76 -7.96 2.12
C GLY A 154 -21.06 -7.73 1.33
N ARG A 155 -22.22 -8.19 1.83
CA ARG A 155 -23.49 -8.14 1.09
C ARG A 155 -24.00 -6.71 0.88
N SER A 156 -23.88 -5.84 1.88
CA SER A 156 -24.39 -4.46 1.82
C SER A 156 -23.33 -3.41 1.48
N LEU A 157 -22.07 -3.83 1.25
CA LEU A 157 -20.94 -2.91 1.12
C LEU A 157 -21.16 -1.82 0.05
N TRP A 158 -21.84 -2.18 -1.05
CA TRP A 158 -22.18 -1.25 -2.13
C TRP A 158 -23.66 -0.84 -2.18
N SER A 159 -24.50 -1.35 -1.27
CA SER A 159 -25.93 -0.99 -1.21
C SER A 159 -26.20 0.23 -0.34
N ASP A 160 -25.35 0.50 0.67
CA ASP A 160 -25.47 1.66 1.55
C ASP A 160 -24.42 2.73 1.21
N SER A 161 -24.88 3.94 0.88
CA SER A 161 -24.07 5.07 0.41
C SER A 161 -23.13 5.67 1.46
N LEU A 162 -22.93 5.02 2.61
CA LEU A 162 -22.24 5.53 3.79
C LEU A 162 -21.03 4.68 4.24
N THR A 163 -20.79 3.53 3.62
CA THR A 163 -19.75 2.60 4.09
C THR A 163 -18.43 2.86 3.36
N ASN A 164 -17.49 3.58 4.00
CA ASN A 164 -16.10 3.74 3.49
C ASN A 164 -15.29 2.43 3.63
N GLY A 165 -15.90 1.26 3.44
CA GLY A 165 -15.33 -0.04 3.81
C GLY A 165 -13.96 -0.26 3.18
N ALA A 166 -12.93 -0.28 4.02
CA ALA A 166 -11.57 -0.59 3.62
C ALA A 166 -11.50 -2.07 3.21
N LEU A 167 -10.93 -2.32 2.03
CA LEU A 167 -10.88 -3.66 1.43
C LEU A 167 -9.45 -4.18 1.27
N LEU A 168 -8.53 -3.28 0.93
CA LEU A 168 -7.19 -3.64 0.49
C LEU A 168 -6.16 -2.73 1.17
N VAL A 169 -4.99 -3.28 1.46
CA VAL A 169 -3.82 -2.53 1.88
C VAL A 169 -2.62 -2.91 1.02
N GLU A 170 -1.76 -1.94 0.72
CA GLU A 170 -0.44 -2.19 0.15
C GLU A 170 0.56 -2.49 1.29
N ASP A 171 0.95 -3.75 1.45
CA ASP A 171 1.90 -4.21 2.45
C ASP A 171 3.27 -4.47 1.82
N LEU A 172 4.02 -3.39 1.58
CA LEU A 172 5.40 -3.44 1.08
C LEU A 172 6.38 -4.15 2.04
N ALA A 173 6.04 -4.27 3.32
CA ALA A 173 6.91 -4.88 4.33
C ALA A 173 6.77 -6.40 4.38
N GLN A 174 5.58 -6.92 4.07
CA GLN A 174 5.28 -8.35 4.06
C GLN A 174 4.51 -8.71 2.80
N PRO A 175 5.16 -8.67 1.62
CA PRO A 175 4.56 -9.15 0.39
C PRO A 175 4.24 -10.65 0.51
N VAL A 176 3.33 -11.14 -0.33
CA VAL A 176 2.92 -12.55 -0.37
C VAL A 176 2.91 -13.05 -1.80
N ILE A 177 2.95 -14.37 -1.99
CA ILE A 177 2.64 -14.93 -3.30
C ILE A 177 1.17 -14.64 -3.63
N TRP A 178 0.87 -14.16 -4.83
CA TRP A 178 -0.46 -13.62 -5.15
C TRP A 178 -1.60 -14.63 -4.96
N SER A 179 -1.33 -15.92 -5.14
CA SER A 179 -2.31 -17.00 -4.95
C SER A 179 -2.35 -17.55 -3.52
N GLN A 180 -1.44 -17.13 -2.65
CA GLN A 180 -1.35 -17.59 -1.26
C GLN A 180 -2.47 -16.97 -0.42
N PRO A 181 -3.19 -17.76 0.40
CA PRO A 181 -4.31 -17.31 1.24
C PRO A 181 -3.83 -16.59 2.51
N VAL A 182 -3.00 -15.57 2.35
CA VAL A 182 -2.46 -14.75 3.43
C VAL A 182 -2.86 -13.29 3.20
N ASP A 183 -3.51 -12.70 4.20
CA ASP A 183 -4.04 -11.34 4.22
C ASP A 183 -3.80 -10.70 5.59
N ARG A 184 -4.40 -9.53 5.90
CA ARG A 184 -4.17 -8.81 7.16
C ARG A 184 -5.46 -8.51 7.90
N SER A 185 -5.45 -8.66 9.20
CA SER A 185 -6.47 -8.14 10.10
C SER A 185 -6.24 -6.65 10.43
N PRO A 186 -7.29 -5.92 10.84
CA PRO A 186 -7.14 -4.59 11.41
C PRO A 186 -6.09 -4.52 12.52
N ASP A 187 -6.08 -5.52 13.41
CA ASP A 187 -5.18 -5.57 14.57
C ASP A 187 -3.72 -5.67 14.13
N GLU A 188 -3.41 -6.51 13.14
CA GLU A 188 -2.07 -6.64 12.58
C GLU A 188 -1.61 -5.34 11.89
N ILE A 189 -2.51 -4.65 11.17
CA ILE A 189 -2.19 -3.37 10.51
C ILE A 189 -1.91 -2.29 11.57
N LEU A 190 -2.75 -2.20 12.59
CA LEU A 190 -2.65 -1.18 13.65
C LEU A 190 -1.49 -1.45 14.62
N ALA A 191 -1.06 -2.70 14.78
CA ALA A 191 0.07 -3.09 15.62
C ALA A 191 1.45 -2.80 15.00
N ARG A 192 1.52 -2.41 13.72
CA ARG A 192 2.78 -2.06 13.05
C ARG A 192 3.48 -0.91 13.77
N GLU A 193 4.79 -1.05 14.02
CA GLU A 193 5.62 -0.01 14.63
C GLU A 193 5.54 1.31 13.84
N SER A 194 5.55 1.23 12.50
CA SER A 194 5.37 2.38 11.62
C SER A 194 4.50 2.02 10.42
N LEU A 195 3.67 2.96 9.96
CA LEU A 195 2.88 2.83 8.74
C LEU A 195 3.68 3.12 7.47
N ARG A 196 4.86 3.74 7.59
CA ARG A 196 5.78 3.96 6.47
C ARG A 196 6.78 2.81 6.37
N CYS A 197 7.35 2.63 5.19
CA CYS A 197 8.49 1.76 4.97
C CYS A 197 9.59 2.50 4.19
N GLU A 198 10.68 1.82 3.87
CA GLU A 198 11.77 2.38 3.07
C GLU A 198 11.30 2.87 1.68
N LYS A 199 10.34 2.15 1.08
CA LYS A 199 9.85 2.40 -0.28
C LYS A 199 8.71 3.41 -0.34
N ALA A 200 7.94 3.58 0.73
CA ALA A 200 6.78 4.44 0.76
C ALA A 200 6.65 5.19 2.11
N PRO A 201 6.46 6.52 2.10
CA PRO A 201 6.26 7.31 3.32
C PRO A 201 4.88 7.12 3.96
N TYR A 202 3.97 6.38 3.31
CA TYR A 202 2.58 6.19 3.69
C TYR A 202 2.17 4.72 3.53
N LEU A 203 1.09 4.34 4.23
CA LEU A 203 0.33 3.13 3.96
C LEU A 203 -0.82 3.45 3.02
N ASN A 204 -0.87 2.79 1.85
CA ASN A 204 -1.99 2.90 0.92
C ASN A 204 -3.11 1.92 1.31
N VAL A 205 -4.33 2.42 1.43
CA VAL A 205 -5.55 1.65 1.75
C VAL A 205 -6.59 1.89 0.67
N GLY A 206 -7.06 0.82 0.05
CA GLY A 206 -8.09 0.84 -0.98
C GLY A 206 -9.48 0.66 -0.40
N LEU A 207 -10.41 1.54 -0.81
CA LEU A 207 -11.78 1.59 -0.32
C LEU A 207 -12.78 1.01 -1.34
N ALA A 208 -13.96 0.62 -0.88
CA ALA A 208 -15.03 0.12 -1.73
C ALA A 208 -15.47 1.06 -2.87
N ASP A 209 -15.23 2.37 -2.74
CA ASP A 209 -15.52 3.40 -3.75
C ASP A 209 -14.39 3.61 -4.77
N GLU A 210 -13.43 2.68 -4.82
CA GLU A 210 -12.24 2.68 -5.70
C GLU A 210 -11.21 3.77 -5.38
N LYS A 211 -11.41 4.55 -4.32
CA LYS A 211 -10.39 5.50 -3.87
C LYS A 211 -9.30 4.80 -3.08
N VAL A 212 -8.10 5.36 -3.16
CA VAL A 212 -6.97 4.99 -2.32
C VAL A 212 -6.71 6.13 -1.35
N TRP A 213 -6.68 5.81 -0.05
CA TRP A 213 -6.32 6.74 1.01
C TRP A 213 -4.93 6.40 1.52
N GLN A 214 -4.18 7.46 1.86
CA GLN A 214 -2.80 7.36 2.35
C GLN A 214 -2.76 7.71 3.83
N PHE A 215 -2.09 6.86 4.61
CA PHE A 215 -1.97 7.05 6.06
C PHE A 215 -0.50 7.14 6.48
N THR A 216 -0.21 8.13 7.33
CA THR A 216 1.05 8.26 8.08
C THR A 216 0.83 7.82 9.52
N ASP A 217 1.92 7.68 10.29
CA ASP A 217 1.84 7.51 11.75
C ASP A 217 1.06 8.65 12.42
N ALA A 218 1.10 9.87 11.87
CA ALA A 218 0.35 11.02 12.40
C ALA A 218 -1.17 10.89 12.17
N THR A 219 -1.61 10.15 11.14
CA THR A 219 -3.02 9.92 10.81
C THR A 219 -3.51 8.53 11.22
N ARG A 220 -2.75 7.79 12.05
CA ARG A 220 -3.08 6.43 12.48
C ARG A 220 -4.43 6.33 13.18
N HIS A 221 -4.83 7.33 13.95
CA HIS A 221 -6.15 7.36 14.59
C HIS A 221 -7.30 7.35 13.56
N THR A 222 -7.14 8.05 12.43
CA THR A 222 -8.14 8.01 11.34
C THR A 222 -8.17 6.65 10.66
N LEU A 223 -7.01 5.98 10.53
CA LEU A 223 -6.95 4.61 10.04
C LEU A 223 -7.70 3.66 10.99
N GLU A 224 -7.53 3.80 12.30
CA GLU A 224 -8.24 2.98 13.29
C GLU A 224 -9.76 3.14 13.17
N GLN A 225 -10.26 4.37 13.07
CA GLN A 225 -11.69 4.65 12.85
C GLN A 225 -12.22 4.04 11.55
N LEU A 226 -11.39 4.03 10.50
CA LEU A 226 -11.74 3.43 9.21
C LEU A 226 -11.82 1.90 9.29
N LEU A 227 -10.87 1.27 10.00
CA LEU A 227 -10.78 -0.19 10.08
C LEU A 227 -11.72 -0.80 11.15
N ARG A 228 -12.16 0.00 12.12
CA ARG A 228 -13.07 -0.41 13.21
C ARG A 228 -14.27 0.57 13.34
N PRO A 229 -15.20 0.56 12.38
CA PRO A 229 -16.33 1.50 12.42
C PRO A 229 -17.28 1.27 13.61
N GLU A 230 -17.39 0.03 14.11
CA GLU A 230 -18.33 -0.38 15.18
C GLU A 230 -17.99 0.22 16.56
N ASP A 231 -16.71 0.49 16.86
CA ASP A 231 -16.27 1.06 18.15
C ASP A 231 -16.61 2.55 18.32
N ASN A 232 -17.04 3.23 17.24
CA ASN A 232 -17.41 4.64 17.26
C ASN A 232 -18.93 4.88 17.41
N SER A 233 -19.71 3.81 17.60
CA SER A 233 -21.10 3.90 18.01
C SER A 233 -21.14 4.45 19.43
N THR A 234 -21.58 5.70 19.57
CA THR A 234 -21.89 6.32 20.87
C THR A 234 -22.77 5.38 21.69
N PRO A 235 -22.56 5.19 23.02
CA PRO A 235 -23.46 4.36 23.81
C PRO A 235 -24.88 4.90 23.66
N GLU A 236 -25.73 4.07 23.08
CA GLU A 236 -27.15 4.35 22.88
C GLU A 236 -27.72 4.74 24.25
N ASN A 237 -28.29 5.94 24.34
CA ASN A 237 -28.95 6.47 25.53
C ASN A 237 -29.85 5.40 26.14
N THR A 238 -29.44 4.83 27.26
CA THR A 238 -30.34 4.10 28.16
C THR A 238 -31.28 5.14 28.76
N VAL A 239 -32.36 5.45 28.05
CA VAL A 239 -33.50 6.14 28.62
C VAL A 239 -34.14 5.15 29.59
N GLU A 240 -33.73 5.22 30.85
CA GLU A 240 -34.54 4.72 31.95
C GLU A 240 -35.86 5.51 31.94
N HIS A 241 -36.94 4.84 31.57
CA HIS A 241 -38.28 5.31 31.89
C HIS A 241 -38.78 4.60 33.16
N PRO A 242 -39.28 5.37 34.16
CA PRO A 242 -39.83 4.83 35.40
C PRO A 242 -41.18 4.13 35.20
#